data_AF-A0A1F3SJZ2-F1
#
_entry.id   AF-A0A1F3SJZ2-F1
#
_cell.length_a   1.000
_cell.length_b   1.000
_cell.length_c   1.000
_cell.angle_alpha   90.00
_cell.angle_beta   90.00
_cell.angle_gamma   90.00
#
_symmetry.space_group_name_H-M   'P 1'
#
loop_
_entity.id
_entity.type
_entity.pdbx_description
1 polymer ?
#
loop_
_entity_poly.entity_id
_entity_poly.type
_entity_poly.pdbx_seq_one_letter_code
_entity_poly.pdbx_strand_id
1 'polypeptide(L)'
;MLKLKLHLVLVGCLTFAANAYAQGQSRSDFISEIASGKKFSQKNISERRSTGEKGTIDRDSWSSYYADACEVSYNHIRNEQELRNLNMRRCDDGTVSFLQPDSEGWFGNEGKCGQTAASNVLYMYCGLAGHPNWYSNRFLSDVTPGVRPGTLENGLNTIFNEESACPGGTWRIQVGSSYNDFLSKIEAGLTPKFNHKGLITRSRGSGEKVKRSPVVALLRSPGSRGLHWVTITDILNRGTNSCQLVLNHWDDQYIVPCHKFGAWSWGVYDSYAVLFDAYTILTFE
;
A
#
# COMPACT_ATOMS: atom_id res chain seq x y z
N MET A 1 35.52 20.19 6.14
CA MET A 1 34.39 20.60 7.01
C MET A 1 33.28 21.37 6.29
N LEU A 2 33.57 22.37 5.44
CA LEU A 2 32.52 23.17 4.76
C LEU A 2 31.59 22.35 3.84
N LYS A 3 32.15 21.38 3.08
CA LYS A 3 31.38 20.50 2.18
C LYS A 3 30.38 19.59 2.93
N LEU A 4 30.74 19.12 4.13
CA LEU A 4 29.88 18.26 4.94
C LEU A 4 28.70 19.04 5.55
N LYS A 5 28.94 20.28 5.98
CA LYS A 5 27.89 21.18 6.47
C LYS A 5 26.88 21.55 5.38
N LEU A 6 27.35 21.80 4.15
CA LEU A 6 26.46 22.12 3.04
C LEU A 6 25.59 20.92 2.63
N HIS A 7 26.15 19.71 2.65
CA HIS A 7 25.39 18.48 2.40
C HIS A 7 24.30 18.23 3.46
N LEU A 8 24.63 18.40 4.75
CA LEU A 8 23.65 18.24 5.83
C LEU A 8 22.51 19.26 5.77
N VAL A 9 22.81 20.51 5.40
CA VAL A 9 21.78 21.56 5.21
C VAL A 9 20.88 21.24 4.00
N LEU A 10 21.45 20.77 2.89
CA LEU A 10 20.68 20.38 1.71
C LEU A 10 19.78 19.17 1.98
N VAL A 11 20.29 18.14 2.65
CA VAL A 11 19.50 16.96 3.03
C VAL A 11 18.39 17.36 4.01
N GLY A 12 18.69 18.18 5.03
CA GLY A 12 17.68 18.68 5.96
C GLY A 12 16.58 19.52 5.29
N CYS A 13 16.93 20.40 4.36
CA CYS A 13 15.96 21.18 3.59
C CYS A 13 15.08 20.31 2.69
N LEU A 14 15.65 19.26 2.07
CA LEU A 14 14.90 18.33 1.22
C LEU A 14 13.93 17.48 2.05
N THR A 15 14.34 16.98 3.21
CA THR A 15 13.46 16.25 4.13
C THR A 15 12.35 17.15 4.67
N PHE A 16 12.66 18.41 5.00
CA PHE A 16 11.67 19.37 5.48
C PHE A 16 10.67 19.76 4.38
N ALA A 17 11.14 19.99 3.15
CA ALA A 17 10.28 20.28 2.00
C ALA A 17 9.35 19.10 1.67
N ALA A 18 9.86 17.86 1.72
CA ALA A 18 9.04 16.66 1.54
C ALA A 18 7.96 16.54 2.62
N ASN A 19 8.28 16.88 3.87
CA ASN A 19 7.35 16.79 4.99
C ASN A 19 6.27 17.89 4.95
N ALA A 20 6.64 19.12 4.59
CA ALA A 20 5.70 20.23 4.37
C ALA A 20 4.73 19.93 3.21
N TYR A 21 5.22 19.31 2.14
CA TYR A 21 4.40 18.89 1.00
C TYR A 21 3.44 17.75 1.36
N ALA A 22 3.92 16.76 2.13
CA ALA A 22 3.10 15.66 2.64
C ALA A 22 1.93 16.14 3.54
N GLN A 23 2.10 17.28 4.23
CA GLN A 23 1.05 17.91 5.04
C GLN A 23 0.04 18.75 4.23
N GLY A 24 0.08 18.67 2.90
CA GLY A 24 -0.92 19.28 2.03
C GLY A 24 -0.65 20.75 1.67
N GLN A 25 0.54 21.27 1.96
CA GLN A 25 0.92 22.62 1.59
C GLN A 25 1.18 22.72 0.08
N SER A 26 0.58 23.70 -0.59
CA SER A 26 0.85 23.89 -2.03
C SER A 26 2.28 24.38 -2.25
N ARG A 27 2.87 24.07 -3.40
CA ARG A 27 4.23 24.51 -3.76
C ARG A 27 4.38 26.04 -3.70
N SER A 28 3.36 26.79 -4.11
CA SER A 28 3.35 28.25 -4.05
C SER A 28 3.33 28.77 -2.61
N ASP A 29 2.57 28.12 -1.72
CA ASP A 29 2.52 28.51 -0.31
C ASP A 29 3.85 28.26 0.38
N PHE A 30 4.48 27.11 0.11
CA PHE A 30 5.78 26.77 0.67
C PHE A 30 6.90 27.72 0.18
N ILE A 31 6.94 28.04 -1.12
CA ILE A 31 7.91 28.98 -1.69
C ILE A 31 7.69 30.39 -1.12
N SER A 32 6.43 30.84 -1.02
CA SER A 32 6.08 32.14 -0.43
C SER A 32 6.49 32.22 1.05
N GLU A 33 6.30 31.13 1.79
CA GLU A 33 6.62 31.08 3.22
C GLU A 33 8.13 31.07 3.49
N ILE A 34 8.91 30.30 2.73
CA ILE A 34 10.39 30.36 2.76
C ILE A 34 10.88 31.75 2.37
N ALA A 35 10.33 32.32 1.29
CA ALA A 35 10.71 33.67 0.82
C ALA A 35 10.37 34.76 1.85
N SER A 36 9.35 34.55 2.70
CA SER A 36 8.93 35.51 3.71
C SER A 36 9.76 35.48 5.01
N GLY A 37 10.63 34.50 5.20
CA GLY A 37 11.45 34.36 6.40
C GLY A 37 10.67 34.16 7.71
N LYS A 38 9.37 33.81 7.63
CA LYS A 38 8.54 33.58 8.81
C LYS A 38 9.01 32.32 9.55
N LYS A 39 9.30 32.47 10.85
CA LYS A 39 9.56 31.34 11.75
C LYS A 39 8.28 30.54 11.95
N PHE A 40 8.38 29.24 11.73
CA PHE A 40 7.30 28.26 11.91
C PHE A 40 6.80 28.29 13.36
N SER A 41 5.55 28.68 13.58
CA SER A 41 4.90 28.63 14.89
C SER A 41 3.82 27.55 14.87
N GLN A 42 3.99 26.53 15.73
CA GLN A 42 3.10 25.35 15.83
C GLN A 42 1.63 25.69 16.18
N LYS A 43 1.33 26.94 16.55
CA LYS A 43 0.02 27.37 17.04
C LYS A 43 -1.07 27.40 15.96
N ASN A 44 -0.71 27.49 14.67
CA ASN A 44 -1.69 27.63 13.58
C ASN A 44 -2.26 26.30 13.06
N ILE A 45 -1.71 25.15 13.48
CA ILE A 45 -2.11 23.82 12.97
C ILE A 45 -3.27 23.24 13.77
N SER A 46 -3.38 23.56 15.06
CA SER A 46 -4.45 23.04 15.94
C SER A 46 -5.81 23.71 15.72
N GLU A 47 -5.85 24.97 15.28
CA GLU A 47 -7.11 25.72 15.13
C GLU A 47 -7.90 25.30 13.87
N ARG A 48 -7.25 24.77 12.83
CA ARG A 48 -7.93 24.31 11.59
C ARG A 48 -8.64 22.96 11.70
N ARG A 49 -8.54 22.25 12.83
CA ARG A 49 -9.19 20.94 13.03
C ARG A 49 -10.61 21.02 13.60
N SER A 50 -11.11 22.17 14.05
CA SER A 50 -12.30 22.23 14.91
C SER A 50 -13.60 22.75 14.29
N THR A 51 -13.61 23.30 13.07
CA THR A 51 -14.85 23.76 12.44
C THR A 51 -15.33 22.74 11.42
N GLY A 52 -15.94 21.66 11.93
CA GLY A 52 -16.61 20.64 11.15
C GLY A 52 -17.83 21.21 10.41
N GLU A 53 -17.64 21.45 9.12
CA GLU A 53 -18.74 21.58 8.18
C GLU A 53 -19.27 20.17 7.87
N LYS A 54 -20.60 19.98 7.97
CA LYS A 54 -21.29 18.75 7.56
C LYS A 54 -21.16 18.58 6.05
N GLY A 55 -20.01 18.07 5.62
CA GLY A 55 -19.67 17.80 4.23
C GLY A 55 -20.47 16.62 3.69
N THR A 56 -21.00 16.81 2.49
CA THR A 56 -21.41 15.78 1.54
C THR A 56 -20.59 14.50 1.69
N ILE A 57 -21.25 13.33 1.71
CA ILE A 57 -20.60 12.01 1.68
C ILE A 57 -19.44 12.07 0.69
N ASP A 58 -18.22 11.97 1.19
CA ASP A 58 -17.01 11.98 0.37
C ASP A 58 -17.02 10.70 -0.48
N ARG A 59 -17.49 10.86 -1.72
CA ARG A 59 -17.65 9.77 -2.69
C ARG A 59 -16.33 9.12 -3.08
N ASP A 60 -15.20 9.69 -2.65
CA ASP A 60 -13.86 9.13 -2.82
C ASP A 60 -13.29 8.65 -1.47
N SER A 61 -14.11 8.00 -0.64
CA SER A 61 -13.67 7.30 0.58
C SER A 61 -13.73 5.77 0.41
N TRP A 62 -12.85 5.05 1.10
CA TRP A 62 -12.79 3.58 1.10
C TRP A 62 -14.14 2.92 1.39
N SER A 63 -14.94 3.49 2.31
CA SER A 63 -16.21 2.92 2.76
C SER A 63 -17.23 2.70 1.64
N SER A 64 -17.13 3.45 0.53
CA SER A 64 -18.02 3.27 -0.62
C SER A 64 -17.73 2.00 -1.42
N TYR A 65 -16.59 1.35 -1.17
CA TYR A 65 -16.10 0.16 -1.88
C TYR A 65 -15.89 -1.03 -0.95
N TYR A 66 -16.24 -0.89 0.32
CA TYR A 66 -16.11 -1.93 1.33
C TYR A 66 -16.90 -3.18 0.94
N ALA A 67 -16.28 -4.35 1.08
CA ALA A 67 -16.89 -5.63 0.74
C ALA A 67 -16.96 -6.59 1.94
N ASP A 68 -15.91 -6.66 2.76
CA ASP A 68 -15.78 -7.63 3.84
C ASP A 68 -14.78 -7.15 4.91
N ALA A 69 -15.04 -7.45 6.19
CA ALA A 69 -14.17 -7.17 7.35
C ALA A 69 -13.10 -8.23 7.58
N CYS A 70 -13.10 -9.29 6.77
CA CYS A 70 -12.23 -10.45 6.87
C CYS A 70 -12.18 -11.10 8.27
N GLU A 71 -13.31 -11.11 8.98
CA GLU A 71 -13.37 -11.66 10.32
C GLU A 71 -13.54 -13.19 10.35
N VAL A 72 -13.60 -13.85 9.19
CA VAL A 72 -13.83 -15.30 9.08
C VAL A 72 -12.79 -16.08 9.87
N SER A 73 -13.27 -17.04 10.66
CA SER A 73 -12.43 -17.97 11.43
C SER A 73 -12.67 -19.39 10.96
N TYR A 74 -11.61 -20.05 10.49
CA TYR A 74 -11.68 -21.43 10.04
C TYR A 74 -11.26 -22.40 11.15
N ASN A 75 -12.26 -22.96 11.86
CA ASN A 75 -12.05 -23.91 12.97
C ASN A 75 -11.29 -25.19 12.58
N HIS A 76 -11.19 -25.51 11.28
CA HIS A 76 -10.44 -26.66 10.78
C HIS A 76 -8.94 -26.37 10.61
N ILE A 77 -8.51 -25.12 10.70
CA ILE A 77 -7.10 -24.73 10.66
C ILE A 77 -6.56 -24.77 12.10
N ARG A 78 -5.67 -25.73 12.37
CA ARG A 78 -5.17 -26.03 13.72
C ARG A 78 -4.59 -24.82 14.46
N ASN A 79 -3.96 -23.89 13.75
CA ASN A 79 -3.30 -22.71 14.29
C ASN A 79 -4.03 -21.40 13.99
N GLU A 80 -5.33 -21.43 13.68
CA GLU A 80 -6.09 -20.21 13.29
C GLU A 80 -6.01 -19.11 14.36
N GLN A 81 -6.14 -19.47 15.64
CA GLN A 81 -6.04 -18.49 16.73
C GLN A 81 -4.64 -17.86 16.82
N GLU A 82 -3.58 -18.63 16.60
CA GLU A 82 -2.21 -18.11 16.57
C GLU A 82 -2.04 -17.12 15.41
N LEU A 83 -2.57 -17.46 14.23
CA LEU A 83 -2.54 -16.57 13.07
C LEU A 83 -3.31 -15.26 13.33
N ARG A 84 -4.46 -15.32 14.00
CA ARG A 84 -5.21 -14.11 14.39
C ARG A 84 -4.48 -13.26 15.42
N ASN A 85 -3.76 -13.88 16.36
CA ASN A 85 -2.87 -13.19 17.30
C ASN A 85 -1.69 -12.51 16.59
N LEU A 86 -1.32 -13.00 15.40
CA LEU A 86 -0.38 -12.37 14.48
C LEU A 86 -1.02 -11.33 13.56
N ASN A 87 -2.23 -10.88 13.89
CA ASN A 87 -2.98 -9.88 13.14
C ASN A 87 -3.41 -10.30 11.73
N MET A 88 -3.35 -11.59 11.41
CA MET A 88 -3.92 -12.11 10.17
C MET A 88 -5.45 -12.23 10.30
N ARG A 89 -6.16 -11.83 9.25
CA ARG A 89 -7.62 -11.93 9.10
C ARG A 89 -7.93 -12.63 7.77
N ARG A 90 -9.09 -13.28 7.67
CA ARG A 90 -9.50 -14.05 6.48
C ARG A 90 -10.82 -13.54 5.94
N CYS A 91 -10.83 -13.24 4.67
CA CYS A 91 -12.02 -12.80 3.97
C CYS A 91 -12.89 -14.01 3.58
N ASP A 92 -14.16 -13.80 3.33
CA ASP A 92 -15.16 -14.78 2.91
C ASP A 92 -14.72 -15.53 1.65
N ASP A 93 -13.95 -14.87 0.79
CA ASP A 93 -13.38 -15.45 -0.42
C ASP A 93 -12.12 -16.29 -0.19
N GLY A 94 -11.71 -16.49 1.06
CA GLY A 94 -10.54 -17.26 1.47
C GLY A 94 -9.22 -16.50 1.35
N THR A 95 -9.24 -15.24 0.90
CA THR A 95 -8.05 -14.40 0.91
C THR A 95 -7.71 -13.92 2.32
N VAL A 96 -6.50 -13.38 2.51
CA VAL A 96 -6.07 -12.87 3.82
C VAL A 96 -5.78 -11.38 3.77
N SER A 97 -6.07 -10.69 4.86
CA SER A 97 -5.72 -9.28 5.07
C SER A 97 -5.11 -9.17 6.45
N PHE A 98 -3.96 -8.53 6.58
CA PHE A 98 -3.37 -8.27 7.89
C PHE A 98 -3.86 -6.93 8.43
N LEU A 99 -4.12 -6.87 9.74
CA LEU A 99 -4.35 -5.61 10.44
C LEU A 99 -3.05 -4.80 10.39
N GLN A 100 -3.16 -3.58 9.90
CA GLN A 100 -2.01 -2.67 9.87
C GLN A 100 -1.80 -2.08 11.26
N PRO A 101 -0.59 -2.15 11.80
CA PRO A 101 -0.28 -1.48 13.06
C PRO A 101 -0.31 0.05 12.92
N ASP A 102 -0.42 0.74 14.06
CA ASP A 102 -0.33 2.19 14.09
C ASP A 102 0.99 2.67 13.46
N SER A 103 0.93 3.81 12.77
CA SER A 103 2.14 4.44 12.21
C SER A 103 3.11 4.83 13.32
N GLU A 104 4.41 4.64 13.07
CA GLU A 104 5.48 4.93 14.03
C GLU A 104 6.36 6.11 13.54
N GLY A 105 7.40 6.44 14.30
CA GLY A 105 8.38 7.46 13.93
C GLY A 105 8.01 8.91 14.28
N TRP A 106 8.92 9.84 14.00
CA TRP A 106 8.73 11.26 14.32
C TRP A 106 7.55 11.81 13.51
N PHE A 107 6.49 12.24 14.21
CA PHE A 107 5.19 12.69 13.67
C PHE A 107 4.27 11.58 13.11
N GLY A 108 4.52 10.30 13.42
CA GLY A 108 3.74 9.20 12.83
C GLY A 108 3.98 9.04 11.33
N ASN A 109 5.15 9.51 10.88
CA ASN A 109 5.51 9.57 9.47
C ASN A 109 5.88 8.21 8.90
N GLU A 110 6.12 7.16 9.68
CA GLU A 110 6.38 5.82 9.15
C GLU A 110 5.07 5.05 8.99
N GLY A 111 4.48 5.11 7.80
CA GLY A 111 3.31 4.31 7.45
C GLY A 111 3.67 2.83 7.38
N LYS A 112 2.87 1.96 8.03
CA LYS A 112 3.08 0.50 8.03
C LYS A 112 2.37 -0.22 6.86
N CYS A 113 1.96 0.52 5.83
CA CYS A 113 1.20 -0.03 4.71
C CYS A 113 2.04 -0.95 3.83
N GLY A 114 3.32 -0.63 3.59
CA GLY A 114 4.24 -1.50 2.85
C GLY A 114 4.49 -2.82 3.57
N GLN A 115 4.70 -2.77 4.89
CA GLN A 115 4.88 -3.94 5.75
C GLN A 115 3.63 -4.81 5.78
N THR A 116 2.44 -4.20 5.79
CA THR A 116 1.16 -4.91 5.75
C THR A 116 0.95 -5.59 4.40
N ALA A 117 1.20 -4.87 3.29
CA ALA A 117 1.15 -5.47 1.96
C ALA A 117 2.16 -6.62 1.80
N ALA A 118 3.35 -6.48 2.38
CA ALA A 118 4.35 -7.55 2.42
C ALA A 118 3.88 -8.77 3.21
N SER A 119 3.23 -8.56 4.36
CA SER A 119 2.67 -9.63 5.20
C SER A 119 1.56 -10.38 4.47
N ASN A 120 0.68 -9.65 3.77
CA ASN A 120 -0.34 -10.25 2.91
C ASN A 120 0.28 -11.18 1.87
N VAL A 121 1.23 -10.68 1.07
CA VAL A 121 1.81 -11.49 -0.02
C VAL A 121 2.70 -12.62 0.49
N LEU A 122 3.40 -12.44 1.61
CA LEU A 122 4.19 -13.49 2.26
C LEU A 122 3.31 -14.68 2.65
N TYR A 123 2.15 -14.42 3.25
CA TYR A 123 1.21 -15.49 3.57
C TYR A 123 0.62 -16.12 2.30
N MET A 124 0.21 -15.30 1.33
CA MET A 124 -0.40 -15.75 0.07
C MET A 124 0.54 -16.45 -0.92
N TYR A 125 1.86 -16.42 -0.68
CA TYR A 125 2.83 -17.16 -1.49
C TYR A 125 3.54 -18.27 -0.73
N CYS A 126 3.84 -18.04 0.55
CA CYS A 126 4.71 -18.90 1.35
C CYS A 126 3.97 -19.59 2.51
N GLY A 127 2.73 -19.19 2.82
CA GLY A 127 1.99 -19.66 4.00
C GLY A 127 2.60 -19.21 5.33
N LEU A 128 3.47 -18.20 5.29
CA LEU A 128 4.15 -17.66 6.47
C LEU A 128 3.39 -16.44 6.98
N ALA A 129 2.97 -16.48 8.24
CA ALA A 129 2.39 -15.33 8.90
C ALA A 129 3.50 -14.51 9.59
N GLY A 130 3.92 -13.44 8.93
CA GLY A 130 4.79 -12.43 9.53
C GLY A 130 3.94 -11.26 10.00
N HIS A 131 4.05 -10.88 11.27
CA HIS A 131 3.39 -9.67 11.74
C HIS A 131 4.07 -8.43 11.13
N PRO A 132 3.32 -7.41 10.66
CA PRO A 132 3.90 -6.26 9.97
C PRO A 132 4.97 -5.50 10.78
N ASN A 133 4.77 -5.31 12.09
CA ASN A 133 5.70 -4.52 12.93
C ASN A 133 7.05 -5.15 13.24
N TRP A 134 7.19 -6.47 13.26
CA TRP A 134 8.45 -7.09 13.71
C TRP A 134 9.10 -7.94 12.63
N TYR A 135 8.32 -8.73 11.89
CA TYR A 135 8.87 -9.55 10.84
C TYR A 135 9.23 -8.70 9.62
N SER A 136 8.24 -8.04 9.04
CA SER A 136 8.41 -7.25 7.83
C SER A 136 9.26 -6.00 8.06
N ASN A 137 9.16 -5.38 9.24
CA ASN A 137 9.92 -4.18 9.58
C ASN A 137 11.44 -4.35 9.49
N ARG A 138 11.96 -5.55 9.79
CA ARG A 138 13.40 -5.87 9.65
C ARG A 138 13.92 -5.66 8.22
N PHE A 139 13.06 -5.90 7.22
CA PHE A 139 13.43 -5.88 5.81
C PHE A 139 12.94 -4.61 5.09
N LEU A 140 11.95 -3.92 5.67
CA LEU A 140 11.21 -2.85 5.02
C LEU A 140 11.32 -1.50 5.74
N SER A 141 12.18 -1.40 6.74
CA SER A 141 12.50 -0.11 7.36
C SER A 141 13.24 0.77 6.36
N ASP A 142 12.72 1.97 6.11
CA ASP A 142 13.44 3.01 5.37
C ASP A 142 13.23 4.39 6.00
N VAL A 143 13.96 5.40 5.49
CA VAL A 143 13.86 6.79 5.97
C VAL A 143 12.59 7.51 5.49
N THR A 144 11.81 6.86 4.63
CA THR A 144 10.55 7.35 4.10
C THR A 144 9.37 6.66 4.81
N PRO A 145 8.13 7.11 4.59
CA PRO A 145 6.95 6.54 5.24
C PRO A 145 6.58 5.08 4.93
N GLY A 146 7.51 4.14 4.68
CA GLY A 146 7.19 2.76 4.31
C GLY A 146 6.52 2.64 2.92
N VAL A 147 6.65 3.68 2.09
CA VAL A 147 5.95 3.82 0.80
C VAL A 147 6.88 3.70 -0.40
N ARG A 148 8.20 3.58 -0.20
CA ARG A 148 9.15 3.56 -1.31
C ARG A 148 9.12 2.22 -2.06
N PRO A 149 8.83 2.21 -3.38
CA PRO A 149 8.76 0.97 -4.16
C PRO A 149 10.05 0.14 -4.09
N GLY A 150 11.22 0.79 -4.20
CA GLY A 150 12.52 0.12 -4.13
C GLY A 150 12.80 -0.54 -2.78
N THR A 151 12.34 0.04 -1.67
CA THR A 151 12.46 -0.60 -0.36
C THR A 151 11.60 -1.85 -0.30
N LEU A 152 10.34 -1.75 -0.76
CA LEU A 152 9.42 -2.87 -0.76
C LEU A 152 9.90 -4.03 -1.65
N GLU A 153 10.39 -3.72 -2.84
CA GLU A 153 10.99 -4.69 -3.77
C GLU A 153 12.19 -5.42 -3.14
N ASN A 154 13.15 -4.66 -2.61
CA ASN A 154 14.35 -5.23 -2.00
C ASN A 154 14.02 -6.07 -0.77
N GLY A 155 13.12 -5.60 0.11
CA GLY A 155 12.73 -6.34 1.30
C GLY A 155 11.96 -7.61 0.97
N LEU A 156 11.02 -7.57 0.02
CA LEU A 156 10.31 -8.77 -0.44
C LEU A 156 11.27 -9.80 -1.07
N ASN A 157 12.22 -9.34 -1.90
CA ASN A 157 13.23 -10.23 -2.48
C ASN A 157 14.14 -10.84 -1.40
N THR A 158 14.53 -10.07 -0.39
CA THR A 158 15.32 -10.59 0.73
C THR A 158 14.56 -11.67 1.49
N ILE A 159 13.30 -11.39 1.85
CA ILE A 159 12.42 -12.35 2.55
C ILE A 159 12.26 -13.63 1.72
N PHE A 160 11.90 -13.52 0.44
CA PHE A 160 11.63 -14.70 -0.41
C PHE A 160 12.89 -15.54 -0.69
N ASN A 161 14.08 -14.93 -0.64
CA ASN A 161 15.35 -15.64 -0.77
C ASN A 161 15.79 -16.33 0.53
N GLU A 162 15.51 -15.74 1.70
CA GLU A 162 15.84 -16.31 3.00
C GLU A 162 14.86 -17.41 3.44
N GLU A 163 13.59 -17.30 3.05
CA GLU A 163 12.54 -18.21 3.49
C GLU A 163 12.32 -19.39 2.52
N SER A 164 12.82 -20.56 2.90
CA SER A 164 12.69 -21.80 2.11
C SER A 164 11.24 -22.24 1.81
N ALA A 165 10.25 -21.71 2.53
CA ALA A 165 8.84 -21.97 2.27
C ALA A 165 8.29 -21.16 1.09
N CYS A 166 9.00 -20.14 0.63
CA CYS A 166 8.62 -19.30 -0.49
C CYS A 166 8.98 -19.93 -1.84
N PRO A 167 8.19 -19.66 -2.90
CA PRO A 167 8.58 -20.04 -4.25
C PRO A 167 9.83 -19.25 -4.67
N GLY A 168 10.70 -19.88 -5.46
CA GLY A 168 11.80 -19.17 -6.13
C GLY A 168 11.27 -18.21 -7.20
N GLY A 169 11.86 -17.02 -7.28
CA GLY A 169 11.48 -15.98 -8.23
C GLY A 169 11.97 -14.62 -7.77
N THR A 170 11.47 -13.54 -8.36
CA THR A 170 11.88 -12.18 -8.00
C THR A 170 10.70 -11.21 -8.07
N TRP A 171 10.54 -10.42 -7.02
CA TRP A 171 9.66 -9.25 -7.03
C TRP A 171 10.28 -8.14 -7.87
N ARG A 172 9.47 -7.58 -8.77
CA ARG A 172 9.85 -6.49 -9.67
C ARG A 172 8.89 -5.33 -9.57
N ILE A 173 9.44 -4.13 -9.48
CA ILE A 173 8.67 -2.90 -9.71
C ILE A 173 8.30 -2.84 -11.19
N GLN A 174 7.02 -2.61 -11.47
CA GLN A 174 6.55 -2.24 -12.79
C GLN A 174 5.82 -0.91 -12.73
N VAL A 175 6.04 -0.09 -13.75
CA VAL A 175 5.39 1.20 -13.92
C VAL A 175 4.58 1.17 -15.20
N GLY A 176 3.29 1.43 -15.10
CA GLY A 176 2.42 1.58 -16.27
C GLY A 176 2.67 2.92 -16.97
N SER A 177 2.85 2.89 -18.29
CA SER A 177 2.96 4.09 -19.13
C SER A 177 1.61 4.80 -19.36
N SER A 178 0.51 4.09 -19.14
CA SER A 178 -0.86 4.56 -19.27
C SER A 178 -1.79 3.75 -18.38
N TYR A 179 -3.05 4.19 -18.23
CA TYR A 179 -4.08 3.45 -17.50
C TYR A 179 -4.31 2.02 -18.05
N ASN A 180 -4.33 1.86 -19.38
CA ASN A 180 -4.54 0.54 -20.00
C ASN A 180 -3.33 -0.38 -19.80
N ASP A 181 -2.12 0.16 -19.91
CA ASP A 181 -0.87 -0.58 -19.64
C ASP A 181 -0.81 -0.99 -18.16
N PHE A 182 -1.15 -0.08 -17.25
CA PHE A 182 -1.26 -0.35 -15.82
C PHE A 182 -2.20 -1.53 -15.51
N LEU A 183 -3.42 -1.53 -16.06
CA LEU A 183 -4.35 -2.65 -15.88
C LEU A 183 -3.85 -3.94 -16.51
N SER A 184 -3.25 -3.87 -17.70
CA SER A 184 -2.70 -5.05 -18.37
C SER A 184 -1.57 -5.68 -17.55
N LYS A 185 -0.72 -4.86 -16.91
CA LYS A 185 0.33 -5.31 -16.00
C LYS A 185 -0.23 -5.94 -14.72
N ILE A 186 -1.29 -5.37 -14.15
CA ILE A 186 -2.00 -5.98 -13.02
C ILE A 186 -2.55 -7.35 -13.42
N GLU A 187 -3.24 -7.45 -14.56
CA GLU A 187 -3.81 -8.73 -15.03
C GLU A 187 -2.73 -9.79 -15.29
N ALA A 188 -1.63 -9.39 -15.92
CA ALA A 188 -0.47 -10.26 -16.13
C ALA A 188 0.15 -10.70 -14.80
N GLY A 189 0.29 -9.79 -13.84
CA GLY A 189 0.81 -10.09 -12.50
C GLY A 189 -0.10 -11.01 -11.68
N LEU A 190 -1.43 -10.87 -11.84
CA LEU A 190 -2.44 -11.70 -11.18
C LEU A 190 -2.47 -13.14 -11.69
N THR A 191 -1.96 -13.38 -12.90
CA THR A 191 -1.91 -14.70 -13.52
C THR A 191 -0.79 -15.54 -12.89
N PRO A 192 -1.10 -16.71 -12.28
CA PRO A 192 -0.07 -17.56 -11.70
C PRO A 192 0.95 -18.01 -12.75
N LYS A 193 2.22 -17.68 -12.56
CA LYS A 193 3.35 -18.08 -13.43
C LYS A 193 3.97 -19.42 -13.04
N PHE A 194 3.55 -19.97 -11.90
CA PHE A 194 4.08 -21.20 -11.32
C PHE A 194 2.98 -21.93 -10.56
N ASN A 195 3.25 -23.19 -10.19
CA ASN A 195 2.35 -23.97 -9.34
C ASN A 195 3.05 -24.19 -7.99
N HIS A 196 2.73 -23.38 -6.99
CA HIS A 196 3.24 -23.51 -5.63
C HIS A 196 2.10 -23.76 -4.65
N LYS A 197 2.36 -24.56 -3.61
CA LYS A 197 1.39 -24.89 -2.57
C LYS A 197 0.82 -23.66 -1.85
N GLY A 198 1.62 -22.60 -1.76
CA GLY A 198 1.25 -21.39 -1.05
C GLY A 198 0.39 -20.44 -1.87
N LEU A 199 0.23 -20.64 -3.19
CA LEU A 199 -0.62 -19.78 -4.01
C LEU A 199 -2.06 -19.79 -3.49
N ILE A 200 -2.53 -18.59 -3.19
CA ILE A 200 -3.89 -18.36 -2.75
C ILE A 200 -4.92 -18.88 -3.76
N THR A 201 -5.91 -19.60 -3.24
CA THR A 201 -7.10 -20.02 -3.98
C THR A 201 -8.27 -19.22 -3.44
N ARG A 202 -8.80 -18.34 -4.28
CA ARG A 202 -9.94 -17.49 -3.94
C ARG A 202 -11.25 -18.16 -4.37
N SER A 203 -12.26 -18.11 -3.51
CA SER A 203 -13.63 -18.50 -3.82
C SER A 203 -14.44 -17.29 -4.28
N ARG A 204 -14.92 -17.29 -5.51
CA ARG A 204 -15.82 -16.25 -6.03
C ARG A 204 -17.25 -16.50 -5.53
N GLY A 205 -18.09 -15.47 -5.54
CA GLY A 205 -19.51 -15.58 -5.15
C GLY A 205 -20.31 -16.61 -5.95
N SER A 206 -19.83 -17.02 -7.14
CA SER A 206 -20.38 -18.12 -7.94
C SER A 206 -20.00 -19.53 -7.45
N GLY A 207 -19.14 -19.64 -6.44
CA GLY A 207 -18.50 -20.89 -6.01
C GLY A 207 -17.25 -21.27 -6.82
N GLU A 208 -16.93 -20.55 -7.90
CA GLU A 208 -15.71 -20.77 -8.69
C GLU A 208 -14.46 -20.54 -7.82
N LYS A 209 -13.53 -21.50 -7.85
CA LYS A 209 -12.22 -21.38 -7.20
C LYS A 209 -11.17 -20.96 -8.21
N VAL A 210 -10.53 -19.82 -7.99
CA VAL A 210 -9.47 -19.30 -8.87
C VAL A 210 -8.15 -19.18 -8.12
N LYS A 211 -7.08 -19.65 -8.74
CA LYS A 211 -5.71 -19.38 -8.26
C LYS A 211 -5.23 -18.04 -8.78
N ARG A 212 -4.60 -17.25 -7.90
CA ARG A 212 -4.09 -15.92 -8.23
C ARG A 212 -2.72 -15.69 -7.61
N SER A 213 -1.92 -14.89 -8.28
CA SER A 213 -0.67 -14.32 -7.79
C SER A 213 -0.98 -12.90 -7.29
N PRO A 214 -0.94 -12.58 -5.99
CA PRO A 214 -1.27 -11.23 -5.56
C PRO A 214 -0.29 -10.19 -6.14
N VAL A 215 -0.83 -9.03 -6.52
CA VAL A 215 -0.06 -7.87 -6.99
C VAL A 215 -0.12 -6.80 -5.92
N VAL A 216 0.99 -6.09 -5.67
CA VAL A 216 1.00 -4.97 -4.73
C VAL A 216 1.00 -3.67 -5.51
N ALA A 217 0.20 -2.68 -5.12
CA ALA A 217 0.06 -1.44 -5.86
C ALA A 217 0.15 -0.21 -4.95
N LEU A 218 0.85 0.82 -5.44
CA LEU A 218 0.96 2.11 -4.77
C LEU A 218 -0.14 3.03 -5.27
N LEU A 219 -0.82 3.68 -4.34
CA LEU A 219 -1.87 4.64 -4.63
C LEU A 219 -1.82 5.83 -3.69
N ARG A 220 -2.46 6.94 -4.09
CA ARG A 220 -2.86 7.99 -3.17
C ARG A 220 -4.13 7.53 -2.46
N SER A 221 -4.09 7.44 -1.13
CA SER A 221 -5.26 6.97 -0.36
C SER A 221 -6.46 7.88 -0.63
N PRO A 222 -7.62 7.31 -1.03
CA PRO A 222 -8.88 8.02 -1.21
C PRO A 222 -9.18 8.95 -0.03
N GLY A 223 -9.66 10.17 -0.30
CA GLY A 223 -9.93 11.19 0.72
C GLY A 223 -8.70 11.85 1.35
N SER A 224 -7.48 11.50 0.94
CA SER A 224 -6.24 12.05 1.51
C SER A 224 -5.14 12.29 0.46
N ARG A 225 -4.03 12.91 0.86
CA ARG A 225 -2.78 12.99 0.07
C ARG A 225 -1.73 11.97 0.52
N GLY A 226 -2.07 11.08 1.44
CA GLY A 226 -1.17 10.03 1.90
C GLY A 226 -0.95 8.99 0.82
N LEU A 227 0.29 8.49 0.72
CA LEU A 227 0.59 7.31 -0.09
C LEU A 227 0.22 6.06 0.69
N HIS A 228 -0.26 5.05 -0.03
CA HIS A 228 -0.73 3.82 0.58
C HIS A 228 -0.48 2.63 -0.35
N TRP A 229 0.00 1.53 0.23
CA TRP A 229 0.13 0.24 -0.45
C TRP A 229 -1.11 -0.61 -0.20
N VAL A 230 -1.57 -1.29 -1.25
CA VAL A 230 -2.65 -2.29 -1.17
C VAL A 230 -2.26 -3.58 -1.87
N THR A 231 -2.87 -4.69 -1.48
CA THR A 231 -2.70 -5.99 -2.14
C THR A 231 -3.89 -6.28 -3.04
N ILE A 232 -3.69 -6.35 -4.35
CA ILE A 232 -4.69 -6.75 -5.34
C ILE A 232 -4.70 -8.28 -5.41
N THR A 233 -5.87 -8.89 -5.22
CA THR A 233 -6.04 -10.34 -5.15
C THR A 233 -6.79 -10.95 -6.33
N ASP A 234 -7.64 -10.18 -7.03
CA ASP A 234 -8.35 -10.63 -8.23
C ASP A 234 -8.83 -9.45 -9.08
N ILE A 235 -9.25 -9.74 -10.31
CA ILE A 235 -9.98 -8.84 -11.20
C ILE A 235 -11.33 -9.48 -11.57
N LEU A 236 -12.41 -8.77 -11.27
CA LEU A 236 -13.77 -9.14 -11.62
C LEU A 236 -14.19 -8.42 -12.89
N ASN A 237 -15.04 -9.08 -13.69
CA ASN A 237 -15.72 -8.48 -14.83
C ASN A 237 -14.80 -7.71 -15.80
N ARG A 238 -14.01 -8.42 -16.62
CA ARG A 238 -12.97 -7.84 -17.50
C ARG A 238 -13.46 -6.92 -18.64
N GLY A 239 -14.73 -6.51 -18.64
CA GLY A 239 -15.25 -5.53 -19.59
C GLY A 239 -14.73 -4.13 -19.25
N THR A 240 -14.46 -3.32 -20.28
CA THR A 240 -13.96 -1.94 -20.14
C THR A 240 -14.80 -1.07 -19.21
N ASN A 241 -16.11 -1.31 -19.15
CA ASN A 241 -17.05 -0.54 -18.32
C ASN A 241 -17.49 -1.27 -17.03
N SER A 242 -17.09 -2.52 -16.83
CA SER A 242 -17.50 -3.34 -15.67
C SER A 242 -16.34 -3.83 -14.81
N CYS A 243 -15.11 -3.51 -15.18
CA CYS A 243 -13.88 -3.89 -14.48
C CYS A 243 -13.88 -3.45 -13.01
N GLN A 244 -13.65 -4.41 -12.11
CA GLN A 244 -13.46 -4.18 -10.68
C GLN A 244 -12.24 -4.95 -10.18
N LEU A 245 -11.47 -4.35 -9.29
CA LEU A 245 -10.34 -4.97 -8.60
C LEU A 245 -10.76 -5.37 -7.19
N VAL A 246 -10.33 -6.55 -6.76
CA VAL A 246 -10.46 -7.01 -5.38
C VAL A 246 -9.17 -6.68 -4.65
N LEU A 247 -9.27 -5.91 -3.57
CA LEU A 247 -8.15 -5.36 -2.81
C LEU A 247 -8.24 -5.78 -1.35
N ASN A 248 -7.12 -6.14 -0.75
CA ASN A 248 -6.99 -6.35 0.68
C ASN A 248 -6.04 -5.30 1.26
N HIS A 249 -6.51 -4.58 2.29
CA HIS A 249 -5.70 -3.74 3.15
C HIS A 249 -6.42 -3.48 4.47
N TRP A 250 -5.68 -3.21 5.55
CA TRP A 250 -6.24 -2.91 6.88
C TRP A 250 -7.30 -3.92 7.29
N ASP A 251 -6.93 -5.20 7.35
CA ASP A 251 -7.83 -6.28 7.74
C ASP A 251 -9.15 -6.41 6.97
N ASP A 252 -9.39 -5.58 5.96
CA ASP A 252 -10.61 -5.53 5.18
C ASP A 252 -10.35 -5.96 3.74
N GLN A 253 -11.44 -6.20 3.03
CA GLN A 253 -11.48 -6.35 1.58
C GLN A 253 -12.40 -5.31 0.94
N TYR A 254 -11.98 -4.83 -0.22
CA TYR A 254 -12.67 -3.83 -1.01
C TYR A 254 -12.81 -4.29 -2.47
N ILE A 255 -13.91 -3.90 -3.11
CA ILE A 255 -14.15 -4.12 -4.53
C ILE A 255 -14.25 -2.76 -5.23
N VAL A 256 -13.20 -2.39 -5.94
CA VAL A 256 -13.03 -1.03 -6.48
C VAL A 256 -13.15 -1.04 -8.01
N PRO A 257 -13.97 -0.17 -8.62
CA PRO A 257 -13.96 0.01 -10.07
C PRO A 257 -12.56 0.37 -10.60
N CYS A 258 -12.12 -0.29 -11.67
CA CYS A 258 -10.75 -0.13 -12.19
C CYS A 258 -10.42 1.34 -12.52
N HIS A 259 -11.37 2.12 -13.04
CA HIS A 259 -11.14 3.53 -13.38
C HIS A 259 -10.89 4.41 -12.13
N LYS A 260 -11.55 4.11 -11.01
CA LYS A 260 -11.31 4.77 -9.72
C LYS A 260 -9.93 4.42 -9.19
N PHE A 261 -9.59 3.13 -9.22
CA PHE A 261 -8.28 2.65 -8.82
C PHE A 261 -7.15 3.28 -9.65
N GLY A 262 -7.32 3.35 -10.97
CA GLY A 262 -6.40 4.03 -11.87
C GLY A 262 -6.20 5.51 -11.52
N ALA A 263 -7.29 6.23 -11.22
CA ALA A 263 -7.20 7.64 -10.80
C ALA A 263 -6.43 7.81 -9.48
N TRP A 264 -6.60 6.90 -8.52
CA TRP A 264 -5.84 6.93 -7.26
C TRP A 264 -4.36 6.62 -7.46
N SER A 265 -4.04 5.67 -8.36
CA SER A 265 -2.65 5.37 -8.71
C SER A 265 -1.99 6.51 -9.49
N TRP A 266 -2.73 7.21 -10.36
CA TRP A 266 -2.26 8.44 -10.98
C TRP A 266 -1.97 9.54 -9.96
N GLY A 267 -2.84 9.68 -8.95
CA GLY A 267 -2.70 10.67 -7.88
C GLY A 267 -1.41 10.55 -7.05
N VAL A 268 -0.68 9.44 -7.14
CA VAL A 268 0.68 9.29 -6.59
C VAL A 268 1.63 10.32 -7.20
N TYR A 269 1.63 10.40 -8.54
CA TYR A 269 2.46 11.36 -9.27
C TYR A 269 2.05 12.80 -8.95
N ASP A 270 0.75 13.11 -8.93
CA ASP A 270 0.27 14.46 -8.59
C ASP A 270 0.73 14.91 -7.20
N SER A 271 0.82 13.96 -6.26
CA SER A 271 1.20 14.24 -4.88
C SER A 271 2.71 14.21 -4.64
N TYR A 272 3.49 13.53 -5.50
CA TYR A 272 4.93 13.30 -5.26
C TYR A 272 5.74 13.11 -6.55
N ALA A 273 5.46 13.89 -7.60
CA ALA A 273 6.01 13.73 -8.96
C ALA A 273 7.54 13.60 -9.06
N VAL A 274 8.29 14.10 -8.08
CA VAL A 274 9.77 14.02 -8.06
C VAL A 274 10.26 12.67 -7.51
N LEU A 275 9.45 12.01 -6.68
CA LEU A 275 9.88 10.84 -5.91
C LEU A 275 9.23 9.54 -6.39
N PHE A 276 8.02 9.62 -6.96
CA PHE A 276 7.24 8.44 -7.30
C PHE A 276 6.54 8.58 -8.65
N ASP A 277 6.52 7.46 -9.38
CA ASP A 277 5.79 7.33 -10.63
C ASP A 277 4.33 6.94 -10.37
N ALA A 278 3.42 7.44 -11.21
CA ALA A 278 2.06 6.93 -11.30
C ALA A 278 2.07 5.46 -11.73
N TYR A 279 0.98 4.74 -11.49
CA TYR A 279 0.79 3.38 -12.01
C TYR A 279 1.89 2.40 -11.56
N THR A 280 2.42 2.61 -10.35
CA THR A 280 3.45 1.76 -9.76
C THR A 280 2.83 0.53 -9.12
N ILE A 281 3.27 -0.65 -9.54
CA ILE A 281 2.97 -1.94 -8.91
C ILE A 281 4.25 -2.74 -8.64
N LEU A 282 4.14 -3.75 -7.77
CA LEU A 282 5.11 -4.82 -7.63
C LEU A 282 4.45 -6.14 -7.98
N THR A 283 5.14 -6.93 -8.80
CA THR A 283 4.70 -8.27 -9.22
C THR A 283 5.81 -9.27 -8.96
N PHE A 284 5.44 -10.52 -8.65
CA PHE A 284 6.38 -11.62 -8.58
C PHE A 284 6.58 -12.27 -9.96
N GLU A 285 7.83 -12.57 -10.32
CA GLU A 285 8.23 -13.15 -11.60
C GLU A 285 9.03 -14.44 -11.45
#